data_AF-A0A7Y4QFY9-F1
#
_entry.id   AF-A0A7Y4QFY9-F1
#
_cell.length_a   1.000
_cell.length_b   1.000
_cell.length_c   1.000
_cell.angle_alpha   90.00
_cell.angle_beta   90.00
_cell.angle_gamma   90.00
#
_symmetry.space_group_name_H-M   'P 1'
#
loop_
_entity.id
_entity.type
_entity.pdbx_description
1 polymer ?
#
loop_
_entity_poly.entity_id
_entity_poly.type
_entity_poly.pdbx_seq_one_letter_code
_entity_poly.pdbx_strand_id
1 'polypeptide(L)'
;PVVIPAAGRDLGNPYFSGEGPWYHALTIIGFEEGWTGDKFIVNDPGTKRGSQYKYDVDVLVSAIHDWTGVKEDIRNGRKAMVIIER
;
A
#
# COMPACT_ATOMS: atom_id res chain seq x y z
N PRO A 1 5.44 13.43 4.34
CA PRO A 1 4.61 12.35 3.74
C PRO A 1 5.36 11.01 3.78
N VAL A 2 4.66 9.89 3.82
CA VAL A 2 5.30 8.56 3.76
C VAL A 2 4.87 7.87 2.47
N VAL A 3 5.83 7.55 1.61
CA VAL A 3 5.61 6.79 0.38
C VAL A 3 6.08 5.36 0.61
N ILE A 4 5.23 4.40 0.24
CA ILE A 4 5.55 2.97 0.41
C ILE A 4 5.52 2.25 -0.94
N PRO A 5 6.50 1.37 -1.20
CA PRO A 5 6.38 0.31 -2.19
C PRO A 5 5.59 -0.86 -1.59
N ALA A 6 4.79 -1.52 -2.42
CA ALA A 6 3.95 -2.63 -2.00
C ALA A 6 3.88 -3.73 -3.06
N ALA A 7 3.74 -4.97 -2.59
CA ALA A 7 3.17 -6.06 -3.37
C ALA A 7 1.71 -5.71 -3.67
N GLY A 8 1.45 -5.12 -4.84
CA GLY A 8 0.21 -4.39 -5.10
C GLY A 8 -1.06 -5.26 -5.04
N ARG A 9 -0.94 -6.55 -5.33
CA ARG A 9 -2.04 -7.52 -5.23
C ARG A 9 -2.42 -7.82 -3.78
N ASP A 10 -1.45 -7.78 -2.88
CA ASP A 10 -1.65 -8.09 -1.45
C ASP A 10 -2.38 -6.94 -0.73
N LEU A 11 -2.44 -5.75 -1.35
CA LEU A 11 -3.32 -4.67 -0.89
C LEU A 11 -4.80 -5.04 -1.00
N GLY A 12 -5.17 -5.97 -1.90
CA GLY A 12 -6.56 -6.42 -2.04
C GLY A 12 -7.56 -5.31 -2.38
N ASN A 13 -7.13 -4.23 -3.04
CA ASN A 13 -8.02 -3.13 -3.38
C ASN A 13 -9.08 -3.60 -4.39
N PRO A 14 -10.38 -3.64 -4.04
CA PRO A 14 -11.43 -4.15 -4.91
C PRO A 14 -11.70 -3.25 -6.12
N TYR A 15 -11.06 -2.08 -6.19
CA TYR A 15 -11.24 -1.12 -7.27
C TYR A 15 -10.17 -1.23 -8.36
N PHE A 16 -9.14 -2.07 -8.20
CA PHE A 16 -8.27 -2.42 -9.31
C PHE A 16 -8.97 -3.37 -10.28
N SER A 17 -8.60 -3.31 -11.55
CA SER A 17 -9.06 -4.30 -12.55
C SER A 17 -8.26 -5.59 -12.43
N GLY A 18 -8.93 -6.73 -12.60
CA GLY A 18 -8.31 -8.06 -12.45
C GLY A 18 -7.82 -8.27 -11.01
N GLU A 19 -6.61 -8.80 -10.86
CA GLU A 19 -5.97 -9.01 -9.55
C GLU A 19 -5.22 -7.77 -9.03
N GLY A 20 -5.16 -6.69 -9.83
CA GLY A 20 -4.34 -5.52 -9.54
C GLY A 20 -2.85 -5.67 -9.90
N PRO A 21 -2.06 -4.61 -9.66
CA PRO A 21 -0.65 -4.54 -10.05
C PRO A 21 0.23 -5.46 -9.20
N TRP A 22 1.25 -6.07 -9.79
CA TRP A 22 2.24 -6.88 -9.04
C TRP A 22 3.01 -6.05 -8.03
N TYR A 23 3.48 -4.89 -8.47
CA TYR A 23 4.24 -3.94 -7.69
C TYR A 23 3.58 -2.57 -7.81
N HIS A 24 3.44 -1.90 -6.68
CA HIS A 24 2.72 -0.64 -6.62
C HIS A 24 3.35 0.31 -5.63
N ALA A 25 3.21 1.61 -5.86
CA ALA A 25 3.64 2.62 -4.91
C ALA A 25 2.47 3.55 -4.57
N LEU A 26 2.27 3.79 -3.28
CA LEU A 26 1.21 4.67 -2.79
C LEU A 26 1.71 5.55 -1.64
N THR A 27 0.92 6.57 -1.30
CA THR A 27 1.30 7.54 -0.25
C THR A 27 0.37 7.43 0.93
N ILE A 28 0.92 7.22 2.12
CA ILE A 28 0.21 7.34 3.39
C ILE A 28 0.12 8.83 3.75
N ILE A 29 -1.10 9.28 4.01
CA ILE A 29 -1.43 10.68 4.29
C ILE A 29 -2.09 10.88 5.65
N GLY A 30 -2.48 9.81 6.33
CA GLY A 30 -3.08 9.88 7.65
C GLY A 30 -3.24 8.52 8.31
N PHE A 31 -3.70 8.56 9.55
CA PHE A 31 -3.96 7.41 10.39
C PHE A 31 -5.24 7.66 11.18
N GLU A 32 -6.08 6.65 11.30
CA GLU A 32 -7.35 6.69 12.02
C GLU A 32 -7.40 5.52 12.99
N GLU A 33 -7.47 5.85 14.28
CA GLU A 33 -7.69 4.87 15.34
C GLU A 33 -9.17 4.49 15.38
N GLY A 34 -9.44 3.19 15.51
CA GLY A 34 -10.79 2.67 15.43
C GLY A 34 -11.08 1.64 16.50
N TRP A 35 -12.31 1.64 17.03
CA TRP A 35 -12.78 0.60 17.97
C TRP A 35 -12.72 -0.82 17.38
N THR A 36 -12.82 -0.94 16.06
CA THR A 36 -12.79 -2.21 15.32
C THR A 36 -11.45 -2.45 14.63
N GLY A 37 -10.42 -1.67 14.95
CA GLY A 37 -9.10 -1.74 14.34
C GLY A 37 -8.69 -0.44 13.65
N ASP A 38 -7.38 -0.24 13.62
CA ASP A 38 -6.74 0.97 13.10
C ASP A 38 -6.58 0.92 11.58
N LYS A 39 -6.61 2.10 10.97
CA LYS A 39 -6.54 2.25 9.52
C LYS A 39 -5.54 3.30 9.09
N PHE A 40 -4.78 2.99 8.04
CA PHE A 40 -4.02 4.00 7.31
C PHE A 40 -4.89 4.63 6.23
N ILE A 41 -4.85 5.95 6.15
CA ILE A 41 -5.47 6.73 5.08
C ILE A 41 -4.42 6.98 4.02
N VAL A 42 -4.73 6.63 2.77
CA VAL A 42 -3.77 6.67 1.67
C VAL A 42 -4.32 7.38 0.45
N ASN A 43 -3.41 7.88 -0.39
CA ASN A 43 -3.68 8.16 -1.79
C ASN A 43 -3.11 7.02 -2.63
N ASP A 44 -4.01 6.19 -3.17
CA ASP A 44 -3.69 4.97 -3.91
C ASP A 44 -3.95 5.15 -5.43
N PRO A 45 -2.92 5.43 -6.25
CA PRO A 45 -3.12 5.70 -7.68
C PRO A 45 -3.53 4.43 -8.46
N GLY A 46 -4.14 4.62 -9.64
CA GLY A 46 -4.55 3.50 -10.51
C GLY A 46 -6.03 3.14 -10.42
N THR A 47 -6.81 3.86 -9.60
CA THR A 47 -8.28 3.76 -9.54
C THR A 47 -8.90 5.15 -9.36
N LYS A 48 -10.18 5.31 -9.75
CA LYS A 48 -10.94 6.55 -9.51
C LYS A 48 -11.35 6.74 -8.03
N ARG A 49 -11.12 5.72 -7.18
CA ARG A 49 -11.53 5.64 -5.76
C ARG A 49 -10.33 5.51 -4.82
N GLY A 50 -9.14 5.90 -5.28
CA GLY A 50 -7.90 5.80 -4.53
C GLY A 50 -7.60 6.98 -3.60
N SER A 51 -8.29 8.11 -3.76
CA SER A 51 -8.11 9.28 -2.89
C SER A 51 -8.69 9.01 -1.50
N GLN A 52 -7.88 9.22 -0.47
CA GLN A 52 -8.23 8.96 0.94
C GLN A 52 -8.80 7.55 1.18
N TYR A 53 -8.32 6.56 0.42
CA TYR A 53 -8.71 5.16 0.65
C TYR A 53 -8.16 4.70 2.00
N LYS A 54 -8.86 3.76 2.65
CA LYS A 54 -8.50 3.28 3.99
C LYS A 54 -8.15 1.80 3.95
N TYR A 55 -6.93 1.47 4.33
CA TYR A 55 -6.48 0.10 4.54
C TYR A 55 -6.41 -0.21 6.03
N ASP A 56 -6.78 -1.43 6.42
CA ASP A 56 -6.42 -1.96 7.74
C ASP A 56 -4.89 -1.97 7.88
N VAL A 57 -4.40 -1.63 9.07
CA VAL A 57 -2.96 -1.57 9.36
C VAL A 57 -2.25 -2.86 8.97
N ASP A 58 -2.80 -4.01 9.34
CA ASP A 58 -2.19 -5.31 9.07
C ASP A 58 -2.11 -5.62 7.57
N VAL A 59 -3.15 -5.24 6.81
CA VAL A 59 -3.17 -5.39 5.34
C VAL A 59 -2.08 -4.51 4.72
N LEU A 60 -2.04 -3.23 5.08
CA LEU A 60 -1.07 -2.31 4.47
C LEU A 60 0.37 -2.70 4.82
N VAL A 61 0.65 -2.95 6.10
CA VAL A 61 2.01 -3.23 6.60
C VAL A 61 2.52 -4.60 6.12
N SER A 62 1.63 -5.58 5.95
CA SER A 62 2.02 -6.87 5.37
C SER A 62 2.35 -6.75 3.89
N ALA A 63 1.65 -5.90 3.14
CA ALA A 63 1.89 -5.70 1.71
C ALA A 63 3.14 -4.88 1.38
N ILE A 64 3.79 -4.20 2.35
CA ILE A 64 5.00 -3.39 2.09
C ILE A 64 6.16 -4.30 1.68
N HIS A 65 6.58 -4.15 0.42
CA HIS A 65 7.71 -4.87 -0.16
C HIS A 65 8.38 -4.03 -1.25
N ASP A 66 9.69 -3.84 -1.15
CA ASP A 66 10.52 -3.19 -2.18
C ASP A 66 10.71 -4.10 -3.40
N TRP A 67 11.01 -3.51 -4.55
CA TRP A 67 11.19 -4.26 -5.80
C TRP A 67 12.41 -5.20 -5.73
N THR A 68 12.21 -6.48 -6.05
CA THR A 68 13.29 -7.49 -6.05
C THR A 68 14.00 -7.63 -7.40
N GLY A 69 13.47 -7.02 -8.47
CA GLY A 69 13.90 -7.31 -9.85
C GLY A 69 12.98 -8.29 -10.58
N VAL A 70 12.19 -9.09 -9.85
CA VAL A 70 11.31 -10.15 -10.40
C VAL A 70 9.96 -10.09 -9.71
N LYS A 71 8.87 -9.91 -10.48
CA LYS A 71 7.52 -9.69 -9.92
C LYS A 71 7.01 -10.87 -9.10
N GLU A 72 7.33 -12.08 -9.50
CA GLU A 72 6.96 -13.32 -8.81
C GLU A 72 7.62 -13.44 -7.42
N ASP A 73 8.74 -12.74 -7.22
CA ASP A 73 9.54 -12.75 -6.00
C ASP A 73 9.24 -11.56 -5.08
N ILE A 74 8.24 -10.72 -5.41
CA ILE A 74 8.02 -9.44 -4.72
C ILE A 74 7.84 -9.58 -3.20
N ARG A 75 7.28 -10.69 -2.71
CA ARG A 75 7.06 -10.95 -1.27
C ARG A 75 8.35 -11.20 -0.47
N ASN A 76 9.48 -11.39 -1.16
CA ASN A 76 10.80 -11.46 -0.52
C ASN A 76 11.52 -10.10 -0.53
N GLY A 77 10.90 -9.08 -1.14
CA GLY A 77 11.37 -7.70 -1.09
C GLY A 77 11.44 -7.19 0.34
N ARG A 78 12.53 -6.47 0.65
CA ARG A 78 12.69 -5.86 1.98
C ARG A 78 11.52 -4.91 2.27
N LYS A 79 11.13 -4.81 3.54
CA LYS A 79 10.19 -3.76 3.96
C LYS A 79 10.92 -2.41 3.98
N ALA A 80 10.42 -1.46 3.21
CA ALA A 80 11.02 -0.13 3.10
C ALA A 80 9.93 0.95 2.97
N MET A 81 10.27 2.17 3.34
CA MET A 81 9.43 3.35 3.13
C MET A 81 10.32 4.57 2.89
N VAL A 82 9.80 5.54 2.15
CA VAL A 82 10.43 6.85 1.97
C VAL A 82 9.69 7.86 2.80
N ILE A 83 10.39 8.46 3.76
CA ILE A 83 9.88 9.54 4.60
C ILE A 83 10.37 10.85 3.98
N ILE A 84 9.43 11.73 3.64
CA ILE A 84 9.72 13.05 3.09
C ILE A 84 9.50 14.07 4.21
N GLU A 85 10.61 14.68 4.64
CA GLU A 85 10.70 15.77 5.62
C GLU A 85 11.20 17.05 4.94
N ARG A 86 10.94 18.21 5.55
CA ARG A 86 11.38 19.52 5.06
C ARG A 86 12.69 19.94 5.69
#